data_AF-A0A1V6YMQ3-F1
#
_entry.id   AF-A0A1V6YMQ3-F1
#
_cell.length_a   1.000
_cell.length_b   1.000
_cell.length_c   1.000
_cell.angle_alpha   90.00
_cell.angle_beta   90.00
_cell.angle_gamma   90.00
#
_symmetry.space_group_name_H-M   'P 1'
#
loop_
_entity.id
_entity.type
_entity.pdbx_description
1 polymer ?
#
loop_
_entity_poly.entity_id
_entity_poly.type
_entity_poly.pdbx_seq_one_letter_code
_entity_poly.pdbx_strand_id
1 'polypeptide(L)' 'MFNDAKSDLQVLVMTYDVGTVGLNLYMACDRVTLSSSGRSWEQESQVIGRCLRQFDALFQILIINLVREAGI' A
#
# COMPACT_ATOMS: atom_id res chain seq x y z
N MET A 1 3.01 15.27 -8.02
CA MET A 1 3.72 14.22 -7.24
C MET A 1 2.69 13.56 -6.34
N PHE A 2 2.76 12.25 -6.04
CA PHE A 2 1.63 11.49 -5.44
C PHE A 2 1.05 12.07 -4.12
N ASN A 3 1.84 12.81 -3.35
CA ASN A 3 1.40 13.47 -2.10
C ASN A 3 0.86 14.90 -2.31
N ASP A 4 0.79 15.38 -3.54
CA ASP A 4 0.20 16.68 -3.87
C ASP A 4 -1.32 16.56 -3.83
N ALA A 5 -1.99 17.37 -3.00
CA ALA A 5 -3.44 17.39 -2.90
C ALA A 5 -4.14 17.78 -4.22
N LYS A 6 -3.40 18.38 -5.17
CA LYS A 6 -3.89 18.70 -6.52
C LYS A 6 -3.51 17.65 -7.56
N SER A 7 -2.88 16.55 -7.16
CA SER A 7 -2.54 15.44 -8.05
C SER A 7 -3.80 14.81 -8.63
N ASP A 8 -3.82 14.62 -9.93
CA ASP A 8 -4.81 13.83 -10.67
C ASP A 8 -4.50 12.32 -10.64
N LEU A 9 -3.29 11.93 -10.21
CA LEU A 9 -2.91 10.54 -10.01
C LEU A 9 -3.62 9.95 -8.79
N GLN A 10 -4.45 8.93 -9.02
CA GLN A 10 -5.25 8.27 -7.99
C GLN A 10 -4.73 6.89 -7.58
N VAL A 11 -3.96 6.20 -8.45
CA VAL A 11 -3.54 4.81 -8.22
C VAL A 11 -2.04 4.65 -8.44
N LEU A 12 -1.35 4.15 -7.42
CA LEU A 12 0.05 3.76 -7.49
C LEU A 12 0.15 2.24 -7.49
N VAL A 13 0.70 1.67 -8.56
CA VAL A 13 0.99 0.23 -8.65
C VAL A 13 2.45 0.02 -8.29
N MET A 14 2.71 -0.90 -7.36
CA MET A 14 4.05 -1.21 -6.88
C MET A 14 4.27 -2.71 -6.72
N THR A 15 5.50 -3.16 -6.96
CA THR A 15 5.92 -4.54 -6.70
C THR A 15 6.46 -4.67 -5.28
N TYR A 16 6.37 -5.88 -4.71
CA TYR A 16 6.94 -6.17 -3.39
C TYR A 16 8.47 -6.05 -3.33
N ASP A 17 9.14 -6.21 -4.47
CA ASP A 17 10.61 -6.13 -4.59
C ASP A 17 11.12 -4.69 -4.79
N VAL A 18 10.25 -3.66 -4.70
CA VAL A 18 10.73 -2.28 -4.68
C VAL A 18 11.52 -2.09 -3.39
N GLY A 19 12.84 -2.04 -3.53
CA GLY A 19 13.78 -1.71 -2.47
C GLY A 19 13.27 -0.50 -1.69
N THR A 20 13.55 -0.52 -0.39
CA THR A 20 13.12 0.34 0.73
C THR A 20 13.24 1.87 0.56
N VAL A 21 13.20 2.42 -0.65
CA VAL A 21 13.18 3.85 -0.96
C VAL A 21 11.95 4.46 -0.29
N GLY A 22 12.20 5.27 0.75
CA GLY A 22 11.55 6.51 1.20
C GLY A 22 10.03 6.74 1.12
N LEU A 23 9.27 6.03 0.29
CA LEU A 23 7.91 6.31 -0.13
C LEU A 23 6.96 6.42 1.05
N ASN A 24 6.56 7.64 1.36
CA ASN A 24 5.66 7.93 2.46
C ASN A 24 4.31 8.34 1.87
N LEU A 25 3.29 7.49 2.05
CA LEU A 25 1.95 7.68 1.49
C LEU A 25 0.91 7.99 2.55
N TYR A 26 1.32 8.32 3.77
CA TYR A 26 0.41 8.50 4.91
C TYR A 26 -0.70 9.55 4.71
N MET A 27 -0.49 10.55 3.82
CA MET A 27 -1.50 11.55 3.45
C MET A 27 -2.12 11.35 2.07
N ALA A 28 -1.70 10.31 1.33
CA ALA A 28 -2.04 10.12 -0.07
C ALA A 28 -2.69 8.76 -0.36
N CYS A 29 -2.75 7.88 0.63
CA CYS A 29 -3.28 6.53 0.48
C CYS A 29 -4.20 6.17 1.66
N ASP A 30 -5.47 5.97 1.33
CA ASP A 30 -6.52 5.47 2.22
C ASP A 30 -6.85 4.00 1.93
N ARG A 31 -6.36 3.44 0.81
CA ARG A 31 -6.63 2.06 0.40
C ARG A 31 -5.41 1.35 -0.15
N VAL A 32 -5.14 0.16 0.39
CA VAL A 32 -4.10 -0.75 -0.09
C VAL A 32 -4.76 -2.03 -0.60
N THR A 33 -4.48 -2.40 -1.85
CA THR A 33 -4.92 -3.67 -2.43
C THR A 33 -3.70 -4.55 -2.72
N LEU A 34 -3.61 -5.69 -2.04
CA LEU A 34 -2.65 -6.74 -2.33
C LEU A 34 -3.24 -7.63 -3.41
N SER A 35 -2.78 -7.43 -4.66
CA SER A 35 -3.28 -8.16 -5.83
C SER A 35 -2.71 -9.58 -5.98
N SER A 36 -1.61 -9.86 -5.29
CA SER A 36 -0.95 -11.17 -5.22
C SER A 36 -0.36 -11.33 -3.83
N SER A 37 -0.19 -12.55 -3.34
CA SER A 37 0.52 -12.77 -2.07
C SER A 37 2.00 -12.40 -2.21
N GLY A 38 2.54 -11.72 -1.19
CA GLY A 38 3.97 -11.52 -1.04
C GLY A 38 4.67 -12.85 -0.73
N ARG A 39 6.01 -12.87 -0.80
CA ARG A 39 6.78 -14.07 -0.43
C ARG A 39 6.71 -14.38 1.07
N SER A 40 6.44 -13.35 1.88
CA SER A 40 6.22 -13.46 3.31
C SER A 40 5.36 -12.30 3.82
N TRP A 41 4.81 -12.45 5.01
CA TRP A 41 4.02 -11.40 5.66
C TRP A 41 4.85 -10.14 5.93
N GLU A 42 6.15 -10.27 6.23
CA GLU A 42 7.05 -9.13 6.44
C GLU A 42 7.18 -8.28 5.18
N GLN A 43 7.17 -8.92 4.02
CA GLN A 43 7.23 -8.21 2.74
C GLN A 43 5.93 -7.42 2.49
N GLU A 44 4.78 -8.03 2.78
CA GLU A 44 3.47 -7.36 2.68
C GLU A 44 3.35 -6.21 3.68
N SER A 45 3.77 -6.43 4.94
CA SER A 45 3.69 -5.43 6.00
C SER A 45 4.60 -4.23 5.75
N GLN A 46 5.74 -4.42 5.07
CA GLN A 46 6.58 -3.29 4.64
C GLN A 46 5.89 -2.39 3.61
N VAL A 47 5.09 -2.95 2.71
CA VAL A 47 4.31 -2.18 1.72
C VAL A 47 3.16 -1.47 2.41
N ILE A 48 2.38 -2.20 3.22
CA ILE A 48 1.27 -1.64 4.01
C ILE A 48 1.77 -0.50 4.92
N GLY A 49 2.92 -0.69 5.57
CA GLY A 49 3.54 0.25 6.48
C GLY A 49 3.94 1.59 5.85
N ARG A 50 3.96 1.70 4.51
CA ARG A 50 4.16 2.99 3.81
C ARG A 50 2.98 3.93 3.95
N CYS A 51 1.80 3.38 4.23
CA CYS A 51 0.57 4.13 4.42
C CYS A 51 0.31 4.39 5.92
N LEU A 52 0.80 3.52 6.82
CA LEU A 52 0.57 3.58 8.28
C LEU A 52 1.66 4.34 9.08
N ARG A 53 2.45 5.21 8.44
CA ARG A 53 3.75 5.62 8.99
C ARG A 53 3.71 6.62 10.17
N GLN A 54 2.55 7.19 10.51
CA GLN A 54 2.40 8.13 11.65
C GLN A 54 1.08 7.88 12.38
N PHE A 55 1.10 8.09 13.71
CA PHE A 55 -0.07 7.95 14.59
C PHE A 55 -1.20 8.94 14.28
N ASP A 56 -0.92 9.99 13.49
CA ASP A 56 -1.88 11.00 13.01
C ASP A 56 -2.34 10.71 11.57
N ALA A 57 -2.62 9.44 11.24
CA ALA A 57 -3.18 9.11 9.93
C ALA A 57 -4.48 9.90 9.71
N LEU A 58 -4.52 10.75 8.68
CA LEU A 58 -5.70 11.56 8.34
C LEU A 58 -6.89 10.72 7.87
N PHE A 59 -6.63 9.46 7.51
CA PHE A 59 -7.60 8.54 6.94
C PHE A 59 -7.53 7.18 7.63
N GLN A 60 -8.69 6.53 7.77
CA GLN A 60 -8.72 5.10 8.07
C GLN A 60 -8.23 4.34 6.84
N ILE A 61 -7.26 3.43 7.04
CA ILE A 61 -6.67 2.67 5.93
C ILE A 61 -7.41 1.35 5.77
N LEU A 62 -7.95 1.11 4.57
CA LEU A 62 -8.55 -0.17 4.18
C LEU A 62 -7.52 -1.04 3.47
N ILE A 63 -7.22 -2.22 4.03
CA ILE A 63 -6.33 -3.21 3.43
C ILE A 63 -7.18 -4.36 2.88
N ILE A 64 -7.06 -4.63 1.59
CA ILE A 64 -7.76 -5.73 0.89
C ILE A 64 -6.71 -6.69 0.37
N ASN A 65 -6.74 -7.94 0.84
CA ASN A 65 -5.92 -9.02 0.29
C ASN A 65 -6.76 -9.87 -0.65
N LEU A 66 -6.44 -9.85 -1.95
CA LEU A 66 -7.12 -10.64 -2.95
C LEU A 66 -6.49 -12.02 -3.01
N VAL A 67 -7.03 -12.94 -2.23
CA VAL A 67 -6.65 -14.35 -2.28
C VAL A 67 -7.49 -15.03 -3.35
N ARG A 68 -6.83 -15.58 -4.37
CA ARG A 68 -7.50 -16.47 -5.32
C ARG A 68 -7.68 -17.81 -4.62
N GLU A 69 -8.92 -18.24 -4.43
CA GLU A 69 -9.15 -19.63 -4.03
C GLU A 69 -8.65 -20.55 -5.14
N ALA A 70 -7.81 -21.51 -4.76
CA ALA A 70 -7.39 -22.57 -5.67
C ALA A 70 -8.65 -23.36 -6.04
N GLY A 71 -9.09 -23.22 -7.29
CA GLY A 71 -10.24 -23.96 -7.81
C GLY A 71 -10.01 -25.46 -7.66
N ILE A 72 -11.05 -26.14 -7.14
CA ILE A 72 -11.24 -27.59 -7.24
C ILE A 72 -11.56 -27.93 -8.69
#